data_AF-A0A109WD07-F1
#
_entry.id   AF-A0A109WD07-F1
#
_cell.length_a   1.000
_cell.length_b   1.000
_cell.length_c   1.000
_cell.angle_alpha   90.00
_cell.angle_beta   90.00
_cell.angle_gamma   90.00
#
_symmetry.space_group_name_H-M   'P 1'
#
loop_
_entity.id
_entity.type
_entity.pdbx_description
1 polymer ?
#
loop_
_entity_poly.entity_id
_entity_poly.type
_entity_poly.pdbx_seq_one_letter_code
_entity_poly.pdbx_strand_id
1 'polypeptide(L)'
;MVLLGNVVEERDDGVTVFVPFPHDKKKPEGYQPLVGVELVDKRHISADQRKKAYVLISYIAAWWGYTPLEAMKEMLKLMFVGEAETLRRTFSLSDCDMTTARLFITYLIDFCILHGVDVGEPLYQLSEDIPRYVWACLMNKRCAVCGRKAELHHCNGSVVGMGRNRKEICHIGMRALPLCREHHTEIHAVGQEDFLRRYFLEPVRIDERIAKVHRLKAR
;
A
#
# COMPACT_ATOMS: atom_id res chain seq x y z
N MET A 1 -26.01 4.46 13.10
CA MET A 1 -26.79 3.79 12.03
C MET A 1 -26.13 4.11 10.71
N VAL A 2 -25.93 3.14 9.81
CA VAL A 2 -25.48 3.41 8.43
C VAL A 2 -26.71 3.63 7.57
N LEU A 3 -26.78 4.77 6.90
CA LEU A 3 -27.82 5.08 5.93
C LEU A 3 -27.15 5.28 4.56
N LEU A 4 -27.83 4.83 3.51
CA LEU A 4 -27.41 5.10 2.14
C LEU A 4 -28.03 6.41 1.68
N GLY A 5 -27.22 7.28 1.08
CA GLY A 5 -27.65 8.52 0.46
C GLY A 5 -27.41 8.51 -1.03
N ASN A 6 -28.13 9.38 -1.74
CA ASN A 6 -27.90 9.64 -3.16
C ASN A 6 -27.17 10.96 -3.32
N VAL A 7 -26.21 11.01 -4.24
CA VAL A 7 -25.66 12.28 -4.72
C VAL A 7 -26.78 12.97 -5.52
N VAL A 8 -27.18 14.16 -5.09
CA VAL A 8 -28.23 14.95 -5.76
C VAL A 8 -27.65 16.13 -6.54
N GLU A 9 -26.43 16.53 -6.21
CA GLU A 9 -25.69 17.57 -6.92
C GLU A 9 -24.19 17.29 -6.80
N GLU A 10 -23.46 17.48 -7.90
CA GLU A 10 -22.01 17.38 -7.98
C GLU A 10 -21.47 18.69 -8.56
N ARG A 11 -20.45 19.24 -7.90
CA ARG A 11 -19.73 20.46 -8.28
C ARG A 11 -18.24 20.18 -8.26
N ASP A 12 -17.46 21.09 -8.83
CA ASP A 12 -15.99 20.97 -8.86
C ASP A 12 -15.36 20.91 -7.46
N ASP A 13 -16.00 21.51 -6.45
CA ASP A 13 -15.52 21.61 -5.07
C ASP A 13 -16.25 20.69 -4.09
N GLY A 14 -17.20 19.86 -4.53
CA GLY A 14 -17.87 18.92 -3.65
C GLY A 14 -19.15 18.26 -4.16
N VAL A 15 -19.72 17.40 -3.32
CA VAL A 15 -20.98 16.70 -3.58
C VAL A 15 -22.01 17.01 -2.51
N THR A 16 -23.25 17.26 -2.93
CA THR A 16 -24.41 17.32 -2.03
C THR A 16 -25.05 15.94 -1.98
N VAL A 17 -25.08 15.34 -0.78
CA VAL A 17 -25.68 14.02 -0.55
C VAL A 17 -27.02 14.18 0.17
N PHE A 18 -28.08 13.64 -0.41
CA PHE A 18 -29.37 13.50 0.28
C PHE A 18 -29.47 12.11 0.88
N VAL A 19 -29.62 12.04 2.20
CA VAL A 19 -29.75 10.78 2.94
C VAL A 19 -31.21 10.63 3.40
N PRO A 20 -32.05 9.83 2.69
CA PRO A 20 -33.43 9.62 3.10
C PRO A 20 -33.49 8.80 4.39
N PHE A 21 -34.45 9.12 5.25
CA PHE A 21 -34.83 8.22 6.33
C PHE A 21 -35.71 7.09 5.77
N PRO A 22 -35.55 5.83 6.23
CA PRO A 22 -36.39 4.73 5.78
C PRO A 22 -37.87 5.08 5.96
N HIS A 23 -38.67 4.92 4.91
CA HIS A 23 -40.13 4.95 5.01
C HIS A 23 -40.54 3.93 6.09
N ASP A 24 -41.48 4.31 6.96
CA ASP A 24 -41.98 3.53 8.11
C ASP A 24 -41.13 3.54 9.39
N LYS A 25 -40.03 4.31 9.45
CA LYS A 25 -39.31 4.55 10.71
C LYS A 25 -39.44 6.00 11.15
N LYS A 26 -39.68 6.22 12.46
CA LYS A 26 -39.55 7.55 13.06
C LYS A 26 -38.16 8.10 12.76
N LYS A 27 -38.08 9.40 12.44
CA LYS A 27 -36.82 10.13 12.30
C LYS A 27 -35.95 9.81 13.54
N PRO A 28 -34.69 9.42 13.38
CA PRO A 28 -33.78 9.24 14.51
C PRO A 28 -33.66 10.55 15.30
N GLU A 29 -33.82 10.48 16.62
CA GLU A 29 -33.59 11.62 17.51
C GLU A 29 -32.12 11.64 17.97
N GLY A 30 -31.55 12.83 18.16
CA GLY A 30 -30.25 13.01 18.82
C GLY A 30 -29.02 12.49 18.06
N TYR A 31 -28.85 12.83 16.77
CA TYR A 31 -27.63 12.55 16.00
C TYR A 31 -26.74 13.79 15.84
N GLN A 32 -25.43 13.56 15.67
CA GLN A 32 -24.46 14.62 15.39
C GLN A 32 -24.73 15.25 14.01
N PRO A 33 -24.50 16.56 13.82
CA PRO A 33 -24.69 17.22 12.53
C PRO A 33 -23.65 16.83 11.47
N LEU A 34 -22.64 16.01 11.84
CA LEU A 34 -21.62 15.49 10.94
C LEU A 34 -21.98 14.07 10.47
N VAL A 35 -21.87 13.84 9.16
CA VAL A 35 -22.05 12.52 8.54
C VAL A 35 -20.74 12.03 7.92
N GLY A 36 -20.48 10.74 8.04
CA GLY A 36 -19.40 10.08 7.31
C GLY A 36 -19.85 9.76 5.89
N VAL A 37 -19.04 10.11 4.90
CA VAL A 37 -19.28 9.81 3.48
C VAL A 37 -18.11 8.99 2.96
N GLU A 38 -18.40 7.81 2.43
CA GLU A 38 -17.43 6.95 1.76
C GLU A 38 -17.77 6.89 0.27
N LEU A 39 -16.87 7.38 -0.58
CA LEU A 39 -17.02 7.33 -2.03
C LEU A 39 -16.57 5.95 -2.53
N VAL A 40 -17.47 5.25 -3.20
CA VAL A 40 -17.23 3.89 -3.69
C VAL A 40 -16.88 3.92 -5.17
N ASP A 41 -15.78 3.27 -5.54
CA ASP A 41 -15.42 3.08 -6.95
C ASP A 41 -16.48 2.21 -7.64
N LYS A 42 -17.00 2.67 -8.79
CA LYS A 42 -18.01 1.94 -9.58
C LYS A 42 -17.44 0.73 -10.32
N ARG A 43 -16.12 0.64 -10.46
CA ARG A 43 -15.44 -0.48 -11.12
C ARG A 43 -15.33 -1.64 -10.15
N HIS A 44 -15.51 -2.84 -10.66
CA HIS A 44 -15.36 -4.07 -9.88
C HIS A 44 -13.92 -4.57 -9.96
N ILE A 45 -13.52 -5.38 -8.97
CA ILE A 45 -12.26 -6.10 -8.94
C ILE A 45 -11.98 -6.79 -10.28
N SER A 46 -10.75 -6.63 -10.79
CA SER A 46 -10.33 -7.29 -12.02
C SER A 46 -9.95 -8.76 -11.77
N ALA A 47 -9.96 -9.57 -12.84
CA ALA A 47 -9.51 -10.97 -12.74
C ALA A 47 -8.04 -11.07 -12.27
N ASP A 48 -7.19 -10.13 -12.68
CA ASP A 48 -5.78 -10.07 -12.29
C ASP A 48 -5.61 -9.70 -10.80
N GLN A 49 -6.34 -8.68 -10.32
CA GLN A 49 -6.35 -8.32 -8.89
C GLN A 49 -6.84 -9.47 -8.02
N ARG A 50 -7.93 -10.14 -8.46
CA ARG A 50 -8.43 -11.32 -7.76
C ARG A 50 -7.36 -12.40 -7.70
N LYS A 51 -6.70 -12.71 -8.82
CA LYS A 51 -5.59 -13.68 -8.86
C LYS A 51 -4.47 -13.30 -7.90
N LYS A 52 -3.99 -12.05 -7.93
CA LYS A 52 -2.95 -11.53 -7.02
C LYS A 52 -3.32 -11.72 -5.54
N ALA A 53 -4.55 -11.35 -5.17
CA ALA A 53 -5.04 -11.54 -3.81
C ALA A 53 -5.02 -13.02 -3.38
N TYR A 54 -5.53 -13.93 -4.21
CA TYR A 54 -5.53 -15.36 -3.88
C TYR A 54 -4.12 -15.97 -3.81
N VAL A 55 -3.19 -15.54 -4.67
CA VAL A 55 -1.77 -15.94 -4.59
C VAL A 55 -1.18 -15.54 -3.24
N LEU A 56 -1.32 -14.26 -2.86
CA LEU A 56 -0.80 -13.74 -1.58
C LEU A 56 -1.44 -14.45 -0.38
N ILE A 57 -2.76 -14.64 -0.38
CA ILE A 57 -3.48 -15.37 0.68
C ILE A 57 -2.94 -16.81 0.81
N SER A 58 -2.67 -17.49 -0.32
CA SER A 58 -2.15 -18.86 -0.30
C SER A 58 -0.76 -18.95 0.33
N TYR A 59 0.14 -18.02 0.02
CA TYR A 59 1.48 -17.99 0.63
C TYR A 59 1.43 -17.62 2.12
N ILE A 60 0.58 -16.66 2.50
CA ILE A 60 0.36 -16.31 3.90
C ILE A 60 -0.24 -17.50 4.67
N ALA A 61 -1.19 -18.23 4.08
CA ALA A 61 -1.77 -19.45 4.64
C ALA A 61 -0.70 -20.52 4.91
N ALA A 62 0.19 -20.77 3.93
CA ALA A 62 1.29 -21.71 4.09
C ALA A 62 2.26 -21.28 5.20
N TRP A 63 2.64 -20.00 5.22
CA TRP A 63 3.49 -19.42 6.26
C TRP A 63 2.86 -19.50 7.66
N TRP A 64 1.54 -19.31 7.75
CA TRP A 64 0.75 -19.42 8.97
C TRP A 64 0.35 -20.87 9.28
N GLY A 65 1.30 -21.80 9.16
CA GLY A 65 1.11 -23.20 9.52
C GLY A 65 0.12 -23.95 8.63
N TYR A 66 0.10 -23.66 7.33
CA TYR A 66 -0.80 -24.30 6.35
C TYR A 66 -2.29 -24.17 6.71
N THR A 67 -2.67 -23.01 7.24
CA THR A 67 -4.09 -22.70 7.53
C THR A 67 -4.93 -22.87 6.27
N PRO A 68 -6.12 -23.51 6.33
CA PRO A 68 -6.98 -23.65 5.16
C PRO A 68 -7.26 -22.32 4.47
N LEU A 69 -7.16 -22.29 3.14
CA LEU A 69 -7.19 -21.06 2.33
C LEU A 69 -8.41 -20.18 2.62
N GLU A 70 -9.59 -20.78 2.71
CA GLU A 70 -10.84 -20.05 2.98
C GLU A 70 -10.85 -19.44 4.39
N ALA A 71 -10.29 -20.13 5.39
CA ALA A 71 -10.16 -19.58 6.74
C ALA A 71 -9.18 -18.41 6.77
N MET A 72 -8.01 -18.57 6.13
CA MET A 72 -7.01 -17.50 6.03
C MET A 72 -7.57 -16.27 5.29
N LYS A 73 -8.31 -16.48 4.20
CA LYS A 73 -8.99 -15.41 3.46
C LYS A 73 -9.90 -14.60 4.38
N GLU A 74 -10.79 -15.24 5.14
CA GLU A 74 -11.71 -14.52 6.01
C GLU A 74 -11.01 -13.84 7.18
N MET A 75 -9.96 -14.45 7.74
CA MET A 75 -9.12 -13.80 8.76
C MET A 75 -8.45 -12.53 8.25
N LEU A 76 -7.79 -12.60 7.08
CA LEU A 76 -7.10 -11.45 6.48
C LEU A 76 -8.06 -10.33 6.09
N LYS A 77 -9.25 -10.68 5.58
CA LYS A 77 -10.30 -9.69 5.28
C LYS A 77 -10.76 -8.97 6.55
N LEU A 78 -10.94 -9.70 7.65
CA LEU A 78 -11.33 -9.11 8.93
C LEU A 78 -10.24 -8.19 9.48
N MET A 79 -8.98 -8.62 9.43
CA MET A 79 -7.85 -7.79 9.85
C MET A 79 -7.74 -6.52 9.01
N PHE A 80 -7.84 -6.65 7.68
CA PHE A 80 -7.84 -5.50 6.77
C PHE A 80 -8.96 -4.51 7.07
N VAL A 81 -10.21 -4.97 7.25
CA VAL A 81 -11.33 -4.08 7.59
C VAL A 81 -11.14 -3.40 8.94
N GLY A 82 -10.51 -4.08 9.91
CA GLY A 82 -10.18 -3.50 11.22
C GLY A 82 -9.12 -2.39 11.17
N GLU A 83 -8.28 -2.37 10.14
CA GLU A 83 -7.23 -1.36 9.94
C GLU A 83 -7.59 -0.31 8.89
N ALA A 84 -8.50 -0.62 7.97
CA ALA A 84 -8.91 0.26 6.89
C ALA A 84 -9.84 1.37 7.38
N GLU A 85 -9.66 2.58 6.84
CA GLU A 85 -10.57 3.71 7.03
C GLU A 85 -11.83 3.55 6.17
N THR A 86 -12.66 2.54 6.48
CA THR A 86 -13.89 2.22 5.75
C THR A 86 -15.09 2.11 6.70
N LEU A 87 -16.29 2.46 6.22
CA LEU A 87 -17.56 2.24 6.91
C LEU A 87 -18.08 0.81 6.70
N ARG A 88 -17.46 0.03 5.81
CA ARG A 88 -17.84 -1.34 5.53
C ARG A 88 -17.37 -2.27 6.63
N ARG A 89 -18.21 -3.28 6.94
CA ARG A 89 -17.88 -4.32 7.93
C ARG A 89 -17.26 -5.57 7.32
N THR A 90 -17.39 -5.73 6.01
CA THR A 90 -16.87 -6.86 5.24
C THR A 90 -16.91 -6.51 3.75
N PHE A 91 -16.28 -7.33 2.92
CA PHE A 91 -16.31 -7.27 1.46
C PHE A 91 -16.16 -8.69 0.89
N SER A 92 -16.40 -8.86 -0.42
CA SER A 92 -16.14 -10.13 -1.10
C SER A 92 -15.20 -9.92 -2.29
N LEU A 93 -14.25 -10.83 -2.48
CA LEU A 93 -13.36 -10.83 -3.65
C LEU A 93 -14.07 -11.24 -4.95
N SER A 94 -15.36 -11.58 -4.91
CA SER A 94 -16.17 -11.84 -6.10
C SER A 94 -16.65 -10.55 -6.78
N ASP A 95 -16.89 -9.49 -6.00
CA ASP A 95 -17.65 -8.31 -6.44
C ASP A 95 -17.27 -7.01 -5.72
N CYS A 96 -16.23 -6.98 -4.90
CA CYS A 96 -15.78 -5.73 -4.30
C CYS A 96 -15.33 -4.73 -5.39
N ASP A 97 -15.37 -3.45 -5.04
CA ASP A 97 -14.86 -2.43 -5.93
C ASP A 97 -13.33 -2.50 -6.09
N MET A 98 -12.86 -1.98 -7.21
CA MET A 98 -11.46 -2.03 -7.61
C MET A 98 -10.53 -1.30 -6.63
N THR A 99 -11.02 -0.28 -5.92
CA THR A 99 -10.24 0.44 -4.91
C THR A 99 -10.05 -0.43 -3.67
N THR A 100 -11.11 -1.09 -3.19
CA THR A 100 -11.04 -2.07 -2.09
C THR A 100 -10.10 -3.21 -2.44
N ALA A 101 -10.19 -3.76 -3.65
CA ALA A 101 -9.29 -4.82 -4.11
C ALA A 101 -7.82 -4.39 -4.09
N ARG A 102 -7.52 -3.20 -4.64
CA ARG A 102 -6.17 -2.62 -4.62
C ARG A 102 -5.64 -2.45 -3.20
N LEU A 103 -6.42 -1.84 -2.31
CA LEU A 103 -6.01 -1.60 -0.92
C LEU A 103 -5.77 -2.91 -0.17
N PHE A 104 -6.61 -3.94 -0.41
CA PHE A 104 -6.43 -5.25 0.19
C PHE A 104 -5.17 -5.96 -0.32
N ILE A 105 -4.87 -5.91 -1.63
CA ILE A 105 -3.62 -6.45 -2.18
C ILE A 105 -2.41 -5.75 -1.56
N THR A 106 -2.44 -4.42 -1.46
CA THR A 106 -1.39 -3.65 -0.78
C THR A 106 -1.20 -4.09 0.67
N TYR A 107 -2.31 -4.29 1.40
CA TYR A 107 -2.28 -4.80 2.78
C TYR A 107 -1.59 -6.17 2.88
N LEU A 108 -1.94 -7.10 1.99
CA LEU A 108 -1.33 -8.43 1.95
C LEU A 108 0.17 -8.37 1.63
N ILE A 109 0.58 -7.47 0.73
CA ILE A 109 1.99 -7.25 0.41
C ILE A 109 2.73 -6.66 1.61
N ASP A 110 2.16 -5.67 2.29
CA ASP A 110 2.74 -5.09 3.50
C ASP A 110 2.90 -6.15 4.60
N PHE A 111 1.91 -7.03 4.77
CA PHE A 111 2.00 -8.19 5.66
C PHE A 111 3.21 -9.06 5.30
N CYS A 112 3.36 -9.42 4.02
CA CYS A 112 4.48 -10.24 3.56
C CYS A 112 5.84 -9.57 3.83
N ILE A 113 5.95 -8.26 3.61
CA ILE A 113 7.18 -7.50 3.86
C ILE A 113 7.51 -7.48 5.36
N LEU A 114 6.51 -7.19 6.20
CA LEU A 114 6.66 -7.05 7.65
C LEU A 114 7.07 -8.38 8.30
N HIS A 115 6.41 -9.47 7.91
CA HIS A 115 6.62 -10.79 8.50
C HIS A 115 7.68 -11.63 7.77
N GLY A 116 8.16 -11.16 6.61
CA GLY A 116 9.13 -11.89 5.80
C GLY A 116 8.55 -13.15 5.18
N VAL A 117 7.30 -13.09 4.72
CA VAL A 117 6.66 -14.18 3.97
C VAL A 117 7.29 -14.24 2.58
N ASP A 118 7.86 -15.39 2.24
CA ASP A 118 8.36 -15.66 0.90
C ASP A 118 7.21 -16.13 0.00
N VAL A 119 6.95 -15.38 -1.08
CA VAL A 119 5.87 -15.65 -2.03
C VAL A 119 6.38 -16.26 -3.33
N GLY A 120 7.64 -16.68 -3.39
CA GLY A 120 8.26 -17.34 -4.55
C GLY A 120 8.49 -16.43 -5.77
N GLU A 121 7.88 -15.24 -5.80
CA GLU A 121 8.04 -14.22 -6.83
C GLU A 121 8.33 -12.84 -6.22
N PRO A 122 8.95 -11.92 -6.97
CA PRO A 122 9.18 -10.57 -6.47
C PRO A 122 7.87 -9.82 -6.19
N LEU A 123 7.68 -9.36 -4.95
CA LEU A 123 6.46 -8.68 -4.50
C LEU A 123 6.09 -7.43 -5.33
N TYR A 124 7.05 -6.77 -5.99
CA TYR A 124 6.74 -5.64 -6.88
C TYR A 124 5.87 -6.06 -8.08
N GLN A 125 5.94 -7.32 -8.52
CA GLN A 125 5.13 -7.83 -9.63
C GLN A 125 3.66 -8.01 -9.25
N LEU A 126 3.39 -8.18 -7.95
CA LEU A 126 2.05 -8.31 -7.39
C LEU A 126 1.49 -6.95 -6.93
N SER A 127 2.33 -5.91 -6.87
CA SER A 127 1.94 -4.60 -6.35
C SER A 127 1.14 -3.80 -7.36
N GLU A 128 0.06 -3.21 -6.89
CA GLU A 128 -0.79 -2.28 -7.65
C GLU A 128 -0.34 -0.81 -7.49
N ASP A 129 0.50 -0.53 -6.49
CA ASP A 129 1.02 0.80 -6.17
C ASP A 129 2.52 0.68 -5.85
N ILE A 130 3.35 0.85 -6.89
CA ILE A 130 4.80 0.71 -6.79
C ILE A 130 5.41 1.72 -5.80
N PRO A 131 5.07 3.03 -5.84
CA PRO A 131 5.55 3.97 -4.82
C PRO A 131 5.21 3.52 -3.38
N ARG A 132 3.98 3.10 -3.11
CA ARG A 132 3.59 2.63 -1.76
C ARG A 132 4.34 1.39 -1.33
N TYR A 133 4.59 0.47 -2.27
CA TYR A 133 5.41 -0.73 -2.05
C TYR A 133 6.87 -0.41 -1.73
N VAL A 134 7.49 0.49 -2.49
CA VAL A 134 8.88 0.92 -2.26
C VAL A 134 9.01 1.62 -0.91
N TRP A 135 8.03 2.45 -0.54
CA TRP A 135 7.96 3.05 0.79
C TRP A 135 7.88 1.99 1.89
N ALA A 136 7.03 0.97 1.75
CA ALA A 136 6.91 -0.14 2.70
C ALA A 136 8.24 -0.88 2.89
N CYS A 137 8.92 -1.15 1.77
CA CYS A 137 10.22 -1.79 1.75
C CYS A 137 11.29 -0.96 2.48
N LEU A 138 11.30 0.37 2.30
CA LEU A 138 12.19 1.28 3.03
C LEU A 138 11.95 1.24 4.53
N MET A 139 10.67 1.27 4.94
CA MET A 139 10.32 1.24 6.36
C MET A 139 10.72 -0.07 7.04
N ASN A 140 10.69 -1.18 6.30
CA ASN A 140 11.04 -2.52 6.80
C ASN A 140 12.48 -2.94 6.47
N LYS A 141 13.28 -2.08 5.82
CA LYS A 141 14.65 -2.37 5.37
C LYS A 141 14.74 -3.66 4.54
N ARG A 142 13.76 -3.86 3.65
CA ARG A 142 13.66 -4.98 2.71
C ARG A 142 13.95 -4.50 1.30
N CYS A 143 14.67 -5.30 0.52
CA CYS A 143 15.00 -4.95 -0.86
C CYS A 143 13.75 -4.98 -1.72
N ALA A 144 13.48 -3.89 -2.43
CA ALA A 144 12.33 -3.77 -3.33
C ALA A 144 12.39 -4.72 -4.54
N VAL A 145 13.52 -5.40 -4.79
CA VAL A 145 13.64 -6.40 -5.86
C VAL A 145 13.49 -7.82 -5.32
N CYS A 146 14.13 -8.16 -4.20
CA CYS A 146 14.25 -9.55 -3.75
C CYS A 146 13.91 -9.80 -2.28
N GLY A 147 13.46 -8.81 -1.53
CA GLY A 147 13.06 -8.97 -0.12
C GLY A 147 14.21 -9.22 0.87
N ARG A 148 15.46 -9.37 0.42
CA ARG A 148 16.65 -9.45 1.31
C ARG A 148 16.86 -8.15 2.09
N LYS A 149 17.64 -8.21 3.16
CA LYS A 149 18.01 -7.01 3.94
C LYS A 149 18.59 -5.92 3.03
N ALA A 150 18.05 -4.71 3.15
CA ALA A 150 18.38 -3.59 2.30
C ALA A 150 19.02 -2.42 3.04
N GLU A 151 19.78 -1.66 2.28
CA GLU A 151 20.29 -0.34 2.60
C GLU A 151 19.57 0.69 1.72
N LEU A 152 19.56 1.94 2.18
CA LEU A 152 18.96 3.04 1.44
C LEU A 152 19.92 3.49 0.33
N HIS A 153 19.46 3.43 -0.92
CA HIS A 153 20.14 3.91 -2.10
C HIS A 153 19.54 5.25 -2.54
N HIS A 154 20.36 6.30 -2.64
CA HIS A 154 19.94 7.61 -3.16
C HIS A 154 19.92 7.60 -4.70
N CYS A 155 18.82 8.07 -5.29
CA CYS A 155 18.59 8.12 -6.74
C CYS A 155 18.87 9.52 -7.35
N ASN A 156 18.96 9.60 -8.69
CA ASN A 156 19.06 10.82 -9.53
C ASN A 156 20.25 11.72 -9.24
N GLY A 157 21.46 11.15 -9.15
CA GLY A 157 22.67 11.96 -8.97
C GLY A 157 22.71 12.69 -7.62
N SER A 158 21.80 12.37 -6.69
CA SER A 158 21.94 12.70 -5.29
C SER A 158 22.97 11.77 -4.63
N VAL A 159 24.09 11.59 -5.34
CA VAL A 159 25.30 10.95 -4.86
C VAL A 159 25.74 11.82 -3.71
N VAL A 160 25.47 11.38 -2.50
CA VAL A 160 26.00 11.99 -1.27
C VAL A 160 27.50 11.65 -1.15
N GLY A 161 28.22 11.79 -2.25
CA GLY A 161 29.45 11.09 -2.57
C GLY A 161 30.15 11.72 -3.77
N MET A 162 30.42 13.02 -3.65
CA MET A 162 31.63 13.74 -4.08
C MET A 162 31.48 15.17 -3.52
N GLY A 163 32.10 15.44 -2.37
CA GLY A 163 32.15 16.79 -1.77
C GLY A 163 31.08 17.16 -0.74
N ARG A 164 30.12 16.27 -0.40
CA ARG A 164 29.12 16.52 0.65
C ARG A 164 29.12 15.39 1.69
N ASN A 165 29.18 15.75 2.97
CA ASN A 165 29.14 14.79 4.07
C ASN A 165 27.71 14.28 4.28
N ARG A 166 27.49 12.97 4.09
CA ARG A 166 26.18 12.32 4.32
C ARG A 166 25.63 12.45 5.73
N LYS A 167 26.46 12.83 6.69
CA LYS A 167 26.02 13.09 8.07
C LYS A 167 25.51 14.52 8.27
N GLU A 168 25.70 15.39 7.30
CA GLU A 168 25.47 16.83 7.45
C GLU A 168 24.39 17.39 6.54
N ILE A 169 24.04 16.70 5.45
CA ILE A 169 22.99 17.15 4.53
C ILE A 169 21.60 16.76 5.03
N CYS A 170 20.60 17.60 4.76
CA CYS A 170 19.20 17.23 4.93
C CYS A 170 18.78 16.26 3.81
N HIS A 171 18.26 15.10 4.19
CA HIS A 171 17.85 14.07 3.23
C HIS A 171 16.38 14.13 2.80
N ILE A 172 15.57 14.96 3.48
CA ILE A 172 14.13 15.06 3.20
C ILE A 172 13.89 15.52 1.76
N GLY A 173 12.96 14.87 1.07
CA GLY A 173 12.59 15.16 -0.31
C GLY A 173 13.52 14.54 -1.37
N MET A 174 14.71 14.06 -1.00
CA MET A 174 15.56 13.28 -1.91
C MET A 174 14.86 11.97 -2.28
N ARG A 175 15.14 11.42 -3.47
CA ARG A 175 14.55 10.15 -3.93
C ARG A 175 15.43 8.98 -3.55
N ALA A 176 14.83 7.87 -3.11
CA ALA A 176 15.55 6.69 -2.69
C ALA A 176 14.84 5.36 -3.01
N LEU A 177 15.64 4.30 -3.04
CA LEU A 177 15.21 2.90 -3.12
C LEU A 177 15.81 2.09 -1.97
N PRO A 178 15.12 1.05 -1.47
CA PRO A 178 15.72 0.08 -0.57
C PRO A 178 16.32 -1.08 -1.38
N LEU A 179 17.65 -1.17 -1.44
CA LEU A 179 18.35 -2.20 -2.21
C LEU A 179 19.27 -3.03 -1.32
N CYS A 180 19.28 -4.35 -1.51
CA CYS A 180 20.33 -5.19 -0.93
C CYS A 180 21.65 -4.94 -1.66
N ARG A 181 22.78 -5.35 -1.07
CA ARG A 181 24.12 -5.08 -1.63
C ARG A 181 24.25 -5.44 -3.11
N GLU A 182 23.73 -6.58 -3.53
CA GLU A 182 23.78 -7.06 -4.91
C GLU A 182 23.06 -6.12 -5.88
N HIS A 183 21.78 -5.82 -5.61
CA HIS A 183 21.01 -4.87 -6.43
C HIS A 183 21.54 -3.44 -6.31
N HIS A 184 22.15 -3.08 -5.19
CA HIS A 184 22.81 -1.80 -4.99
C HIS A 184 24.05 -1.66 -5.89
N THR A 185 24.83 -2.73 -6.04
CA THR A 185 25.93 -2.76 -7.02
C THR A 185 25.40 -2.80 -8.46
N GLU A 186 24.34 -3.57 -8.72
CA GLU A 186 23.73 -3.66 -10.04
C GLU A 186 23.26 -2.30 -10.56
N ILE A 187 22.51 -1.53 -9.76
CA ILE A 187 22.02 -0.21 -10.17
C ILE A 187 23.16 0.75 -10.55
N HIS A 188 24.31 0.65 -9.88
CA HIS A 188 25.50 1.43 -10.22
C HIS A 188 26.19 0.92 -11.50
N ALA A 189 26.12 -0.37 -11.79
CA ALA A 189 26.74 -0.97 -12.97
C ALA A 189 25.92 -0.76 -14.24
N VAL A 190 24.60 -0.93 -14.17
CA VAL A 190 23.70 -0.86 -15.34
C VAL A 190 23.12 0.53 -15.56
N GLY A 191 23.21 1.42 -14.56
CA GLY A 191 22.58 2.73 -14.58
C GLY A 191 21.13 2.69 -14.08
N GLN A 192 20.72 3.79 -13.45
CA GLN A 192 19.45 3.86 -12.73
C GLN A 192 18.24 3.67 -13.63
N GLU A 193 18.20 4.31 -14.80
CA GLU A 193 17.04 4.23 -15.69
C GLU A 193 16.76 2.80 -16.16
N ASP A 194 17.82 2.10 -16.58
CA ASP A 194 17.72 0.70 -17.00
C ASP A 194 17.34 -0.22 -15.84
N PHE A 195 17.86 0.04 -14.64
CA PHE A 195 17.49 -0.70 -13.44
C PHE A 195 16.00 -0.52 -13.09
N LEU A 196 15.50 0.72 -13.07
CA LEU A 196 14.10 1.01 -12.78
C LEU A 196 13.16 0.37 -13.81
N ARG A 197 13.51 0.45 -15.09
CA ARG A 197 12.73 -0.17 -16.18
C ARG A 197 12.73 -1.70 -16.06
N ARG A 198 13.86 -2.31 -15.74
CA ARG A 198 13.99 -3.77 -15.60
C ARG A 198 13.14 -4.33 -14.47
N TYR A 199 13.07 -3.63 -13.35
CA TYR A 199 12.36 -4.10 -12.16
C TYR A 199 11.02 -3.41 -11.91
N PHE A 200 10.55 -2.59 -12.85
CA PHE A 200 9.30 -1.82 -12.75
C PHE A 200 9.18 -1.04 -11.42
N LEU A 201 10.30 -0.48 -10.95
CA LEU A 201 10.36 0.25 -9.68
C LEU A 201 10.31 1.76 -9.91
N GLU A 202 9.82 2.47 -8.89
CA GLU A 202 9.85 3.93 -8.82
C GLU A 202 10.45 4.39 -7.49
N PRO A 203 11.44 5.30 -7.50
CA PRO A 203 12.05 5.79 -6.27
C PRO A 203 11.14 6.80 -5.56
N VAL A 204 10.98 6.62 -4.25
CA VAL A 204 10.12 7.47 -3.41
C VAL A 204 10.90 8.59 -2.75
N ARG A 205 10.22 9.70 -2.44
CA ARG A 205 10.82 10.78 -1.65
C ARG A 205 11.00 10.34 -0.20
N ILE A 206 12.16 10.65 0.37
CA ILE A 206 12.46 10.47 1.79
C ILE A 206 11.60 11.45 2.58
N ASP A 207 10.67 10.92 3.37
CA ASP A 207 9.89 11.66 4.36
C ASP A 207 10.55 11.56 5.76
N GLU A 208 9.94 12.19 6.76
CA GLU A 208 10.43 12.16 8.13
C GLU A 208 10.45 10.74 8.73
N ARG A 209 9.54 9.86 8.30
CA ARG A 209 9.44 8.48 8.78
C ARG A 209 10.60 7.64 8.25
N ILE A 210 10.88 7.72 6.95
CA ILE A 210 12.02 7.09 6.29
C ILE A 210 13.31 7.62 6.92
N ALA A 211 13.44 8.94 7.06
CA ALA A 211 14.62 9.56 7.65
C ALA A 211 14.89 9.02 9.07
N LYS A 212 13.84 8.89 9.90
CA LYS A 212 13.95 8.31 11.24
C LYS A 212 14.40 6.84 11.22
N VAL A 213 13.78 6.00 10.40
CA VAL A 213 14.11 4.56 10.28
C VAL A 213 15.56 4.32 9.84
N HIS A 214 16.05 5.17 8.94
CA HIS A 214 17.38 5.09 8.37
C HIS A 214 18.40 5.98 9.09
N ARG A 215 18.01 6.66 10.17
CA ARG A 215 18.85 7.56 10.97
C ARG A 215 19.52 8.64 10.11
N LEU A 216 18.76 9.18 9.16
CA LEU A 216 19.19 10.27 8.28
C LEU A 216 18.95 11.62 8.94
N LYS A 217 19.80 12.59 8.62
CA LYS A 217 19.61 13.97 9.07
C LYS A 217 18.44 14.61 8.33
N ALA A 218 17.53 15.22 9.08
CA ALA A 218 16.30 15.83 8.56
C ALA A 218 16.30 17.36 8.62
N ARG A 219 17.29 17.97 9.29
CA ARG A 219 17.51 19.42 9.45
C ARG A 219 18.99 19.67 9.65
#